data_AF-A0A520IXL1-F1
#
_entry.id   AF-A0A520IXL1-F1
#
_cell.length_a   1.000
_cell.length_b   1.000
_cell.length_c   1.000
_cell.angle_alpha   90.00
_cell.angle_beta   90.00
_cell.angle_gamma   90.00
#
_symmetry.space_group_name_H-M   'P 1'
#
loop_
_entity.id
_entity.type
_entity.pdbx_description
1 polymer ?
#
loop_
_entity_poly.entity_id
_entity_poly.type
_entity_poly.pdbx_seq_one_letter_code
_entity_poly.pdbx_strand_id
1 'polypeptide(L)'
;YMRQGYYFNLHNPRKVEIWGSNNPGSDGSFTNWTLLATHEQIKPSGLPAGQLSNADNDAAAAGETITFPLDVPKVRYIRFKTVRNWSDGTYVNFNEIMMWGAPE
;
A
#
# COMPACT_ATOMS: atom_id res chain seq x y z
N TYR A 1 -4.04 -14.01 6.98
CA TYR A 1 -2.75 -14.72 6.90
C TYR A 1 -2.29 -14.72 5.45
N MET A 2 -1.12 -14.15 5.14
CA MET A 2 -0.59 -14.14 3.78
C MET A 2 -0.11 -15.54 3.40
N ARG A 3 -0.42 -16.00 2.18
CA ARG A 3 0.08 -17.28 1.70
C ARG A 3 1.60 -17.19 1.48
N GLN A 4 2.36 -17.99 2.23
CA GLN A 4 3.80 -18.09 2.05
C GLN A 4 4.14 -18.45 0.60
N GLY A 5 5.17 -17.81 0.04
CA GLY A 5 5.55 -17.97 -1.37
C GLY A 5 4.93 -16.97 -2.35
N TYR A 6 3.94 -16.17 -1.93
CA TYR A 6 3.18 -15.29 -2.83
C TYR A 6 3.32 -13.79 -2.52
N TYR A 7 4.22 -13.42 -1.61
CA TYR A 7 4.40 -12.04 -1.12
C TYR A 7 4.52 -11.00 -2.25
N PHE A 8 5.34 -11.29 -3.27
CA PHE A 8 5.58 -10.44 -4.43
C PHE A 8 4.93 -11.02 -5.70
N ASN A 9 3.68 -11.48 -5.58
CA ASN A 9 2.92 -12.11 -6.66
C ASN A 9 1.41 -11.86 -6.51
N LEU A 10 0.63 -12.18 -7.55
CA LEU A 10 -0.84 -12.12 -7.56
C LEU A 10 -1.39 -10.75 -7.13
N HIS A 11 -2.39 -10.77 -6.25
CA HIS A 11 -3.23 -9.64 -5.86
C HIS A 11 -2.60 -8.77 -4.77
N ASN A 12 -1.34 -9.01 -4.43
CA ASN A 12 -0.63 -8.19 -3.45
C ASN A 12 -0.32 -6.82 -4.07
N PRO A 13 -0.64 -5.71 -3.38
CA PRO A 13 -0.36 -4.38 -3.87
C PRO A 13 1.12 -4.18 -4.16
N ARG A 14 1.42 -3.49 -5.26
CA ARG A 14 2.79 -3.11 -5.63
C ARG A 14 2.92 -1.60 -5.69
N LYS A 15 2.11 -0.93 -6.51
CA LYS A 15 2.05 0.54 -6.60
C LYS A 15 0.79 1.03 -5.93
N VAL A 16 0.94 1.91 -4.97
CA VAL A 16 -0.18 2.40 -4.17
C VAL A 16 -0.11 3.91 -3.99
N GLU A 17 -1.28 4.50 -3.81
CA GLU A 17 -1.44 5.90 -3.44
C GLU A 17 -2.26 5.95 -2.15
N ILE A 18 -1.83 6.80 -1.23
CA ILE A 18 -2.60 7.09 -0.01
C ILE A 18 -3.17 8.50 -0.13
N TRP A 19 -4.48 8.59 0.03
CA TRP A 19 -5.23 9.82 -0.09
C TRP A 19 -5.89 10.16 1.25
N GLY A 20 -6.05 11.46 1.51
CA GLY A 20 -6.66 11.99 2.72
C GLY A 20 -7.75 13.02 2.44
N SER A 21 -8.73 13.11 3.32
CA SER A 21 -9.75 14.15 3.29
C SER A 21 -10.31 14.46 4.69
N ASN A 22 -10.84 15.68 4.86
CA ASN A 22 -11.68 16.07 6.00
C ASN A 22 -13.14 16.27 5.61
N ASN A 23 -13.47 16.29 4.31
CA ASN A 23 -14.82 16.48 3.81
C ASN A 23 -15.02 15.71 2.49
N PRO A 24 -14.88 14.38 2.49
CA PRO A 24 -14.97 13.60 1.27
C PRO A 24 -16.40 13.65 0.71
N GLY A 25 -16.52 13.65 -0.63
CA GLY A 25 -17.81 13.46 -1.27
C GLY A 25 -18.44 12.11 -0.90
N SER A 26 -19.77 12.06 -0.77
CA SER A 26 -20.53 10.83 -0.49
C SER A 26 -20.79 9.96 -1.72
N ASP A 27 -20.38 10.44 -2.90
CA ASP A 27 -20.60 9.82 -4.21
C ASP A 27 -19.49 8.84 -4.63
N GLY A 28 -18.49 8.63 -3.76
CA GLY A 28 -17.35 7.76 -4.04
C GLY A 28 -16.29 8.39 -4.96
N SER A 29 -16.47 9.63 -5.41
CA SER A 29 -15.47 10.36 -6.20
C SER A 29 -14.20 10.66 -5.40
N PHE A 30 -13.21 11.27 -6.07
CA PHE A 30 -12.01 11.83 -5.43
C PHE A 30 -12.16 13.34 -5.14
N THR A 31 -13.37 13.90 -5.24
CA THR A 31 -13.63 15.29 -4.86
C THR A 31 -13.28 15.51 -3.39
N ASN A 32 -12.54 16.59 -3.11
CA ASN A 32 -12.00 16.94 -1.79
C ASN A 32 -10.97 15.95 -1.21
N TRP A 33 -10.37 15.08 -2.02
CA TRP A 33 -9.25 14.25 -1.60
C TRP A 33 -7.91 14.88 -1.98
N THR A 34 -6.94 14.79 -1.08
CA THR A 34 -5.55 15.22 -1.29
C THR A 34 -4.66 13.98 -1.31
N LEU A 35 -3.74 13.91 -2.28
CA LEU A 35 -2.73 12.86 -2.32
C LEU A 35 -1.71 13.11 -1.20
N LEU A 36 -1.53 12.13 -0.32
CA LEU A 36 -0.62 12.24 0.83
C LEU A 36 0.71 11.54 0.58
N ALA A 37 0.68 10.39 -0.09
CA ALA A 37 1.87 9.61 -0.40
C ALA A 37 1.64 8.72 -1.62
N THR A 38 2.72 8.47 -2.35
CA THR A 38 2.81 7.38 -3.34
C THR A 38 3.87 6.40 -2.87
N HIS A 39 3.69 5.12 -3.14
CA HIS A 39 4.65 4.09 -2.75
C HIS A 39 4.70 2.95 -3.77
N GLU A 40 5.90 2.43 -4.01
CA GLU A 40 6.11 1.20 -4.76
C GLU A 40 6.83 0.19 -3.88
N GLN A 41 6.18 -0.94 -3.59
CA GLN A 41 6.84 -2.07 -2.98
C GLN A 41 7.86 -2.66 -3.95
N ILE A 42 9.08 -2.83 -3.45
CA ILE A 42 10.19 -3.40 -4.20
C ILE A 42 10.46 -4.81 -3.69
N LYS A 43 10.53 -5.77 -4.61
CA LYS A 43 11.04 -7.11 -4.33
C LYS A 43 12.57 -7.02 -4.22
N PRO A 44 13.18 -7.22 -3.04
CA PRO A 44 14.61 -6.97 -2.84
C PRO A 44 15.52 -7.71 -3.81
N SER A 45 15.22 -8.97 -4.12
CA SER A 45 16.09 -9.79 -4.96
C SER A 45 16.05 -9.45 -6.44
N GLY A 46 15.00 -8.79 -6.91
CA GLY A 46 14.73 -8.61 -8.35
C GLY A 46 14.52 -9.92 -9.13
N LEU A 47 14.46 -11.08 -8.47
CA LEU A 47 14.29 -12.38 -9.13
C LEU A 47 12.95 -12.45 -9.87
N PRO A 48 12.83 -13.34 -10.89
CA PRO A 48 11.57 -13.55 -11.60
C PRO A 48 10.38 -13.87 -10.68
N ALA A 49 9.17 -13.59 -11.16
CA ALA A 49 7.94 -13.95 -10.44
C ALA A 49 7.90 -15.47 -10.17
N GLY A 50 7.43 -15.85 -8.97
CA GLY A 50 7.41 -17.25 -8.51
C GLY A 50 8.70 -17.74 -7.84
N GLN A 51 9.77 -16.95 -7.84
CA GLN A 51 11.00 -17.24 -7.07
C GLN A 51 11.14 -16.30 -5.88
N LEU A 52 11.66 -16.78 -4.76
CA LEU A 52 11.95 -15.97 -3.57
C LEU A 52 13.33 -16.31 -3.03
N SER A 53 14.08 -15.28 -2.67
CA SER A 53 15.29 -15.36 -1.86
C SER A 53 14.97 -15.21 -0.37
N ASN A 54 15.95 -15.46 0.49
CA ASN A 54 15.80 -15.16 1.93
C ASN A 54 15.47 -13.68 2.18
N ALA A 55 16.13 -12.76 1.48
CA ALA A 55 15.88 -11.33 1.60
C ALA A 55 14.42 -10.96 1.25
N ASP A 56 13.81 -11.64 0.28
CA ASP A 56 12.40 -11.42 -0.05
C ASP A 56 11.48 -11.92 1.07
N ASN A 57 11.78 -13.09 1.65
CA ASN A 57 10.99 -13.63 2.75
C ASN A 57 11.10 -12.75 4.01
N ASP A 58 12.29 -12.25 4.31
CA ASP A 58 12.53 -11.38 5.47
C ASP A 58 11.82 -10.03 5.30
N ALA A 59 11.90 -9.42 4.12
CA ALA A 59 11.17 -8.19 3.81
C ALA A 59 9.65 -8.38 3.90
N ALA A 60 9.13 -9.50 3.37
CA ALA A 60 7.72 -9.79 3.44
C ALA A 60 7.21 -10.04 4.88
N ALA A 61 8.05 -10.64 5.73
CA ALA A 61 7.75 -10.86 7.15
C ALA A 61 7.77 -9.54 7.95
N ALA A 62 8.67 -8.61 7.60
CA ALA A 62 8.72 -7.28 8.20
C ALA A 62 7.51 -6.40 7.80
N GLY A 63 6.90 -6.69 6.65
CA GLY A 63 5.80 -5.91 6.09
C GLY A 63 6.27 -4.65 5.37
N GLU A 64 5.30 -3.85 4.91
CA GLU A 64 5.58 -2.63 4.14
C GLU A 64 5.28 -1.40 4.99
N THR A 65 6.27 -0.50 5.11
CA THR A 65 6.09 0.79 5.77
C THR A 65 6.04 1.89 4.73
N ILE A 66 4.92 2.60 4.67
CA ILE A 66 4.75 3.80 3.83
C ILE A 66 4.98 5.01 4.72
N THR A 67 5.99 5.81 4.37
CA THR A 67 6.28 7.07 5.08
C THR A 67 5.53 8.22 4.43
N PHE A 68 5.06 9.15 5.26
CA PHE A 68 4.39 10.35 4.81
C PHE A 68 5.34 11.55 4.92
N PRO A 69 5.34 12.48 3.95
CA PRO A 69 5.99 13.78 4.10
C PRO A 69 5.47 14.51 5.34
N LEU A 70 6.33 15.31 5.99
CA LEU A 70 5.95 16.03 7.21
C LEU A 70 4.95 17.18 6.98
N ASP A 71 4.82 17.64 5.74
CA ASP A 71 3.95 18.73 5.31
C ASP A 71 2.56 18.26 4.85
N VAL A 72 2.25 16.97 4.94
CA VAL A 72 0.90 16.47 4.62
C VAL A 72 -0.14 17.05 5.60
N PRO A 73 -1.35 17.39 5.11
CA PRO A 73 -2.39 17.95 5.96
C PRO A 73 -2.90 16.92 6.98
N LYS A 74 -3.37 17.42 8.13
CA LYS A 74 -4.15 16.60 9.08
C LYS A 74 -5.47 16.19 8.43
N VAL A 75 -5.77 14.90 8.44
CA VAL A 75 -6.97 14.33 7.81
C VAL A 75 -7.67 13.33 8.72
N ARG A 76 -8.99 13.24 8.60
CA ARG A 76 -9.81 12.25 9.29
C ARG A 76 -10.07 11.00 8.47
N TYR A 77 -10.22 11.16 7.15
CA TYR A 77 -10.57 10.06 6.24
C TYR A 77 -9.36 9.71 5.40
N ILE A 78 -9.11 8.40 5.28
CA ILE A 78 -8.02 7.83 4.48
C ILE A 78 -8.61 6.95 3.40
N ARG A 79 -8.03 7.01 2.20
CA ARG A 79 -8.29 6.07 1.12
C ARG A 79 -6.97 5.46 0.67
N PHE A 80 -6.91 4.14 0.75
CA PHE A 80 -5.83 3.34 0.17
C PHE A 80 -6.23 2.96 -1.26
N LYS A 81 -5.45 3.38 -2.24
CA LYS A 81 -5.70 3.07 -3.66
C LYS A 81 -4.57 2.22 -4.20
N THR A 82 -4.89 1.00 -4.61
CA THR A 82 -3.96 0.17 -5.37
C THR A 82 -3.98 0.62 -6.83
N VAL A 83 -2.86 1.13 -7.31
CA VAL A 83 -2.66 1.49 -8.73
C VAL A 83 -2.25 0.26 -9.53
N ARG A 84 -1.44 -0.61 -8.94
CA ARG A 84 -0.95 -1.85 -9.57
C ARG A 84 -0.70 -2.92 -8.50
N ASN A 85 -1.07 -4.17 -8.76
CA ASN A 85 -0.65 -5.33 -7.97
C ASN A 85 0.45 -6.12 -8.72
N TRP A 86 1.01 -7.14 -8.08
CA TRP A 86 2.11 -7.92 -8.65
C TRP A 86 1.73 -8.78 -9.87
N SER A 87 0.44 -8.99 -10.16
CA SER A 87 -0.04 -9.73 -11.34
C SER A 87 -0.71 -8.88 -12.41
N ASP A 88 -0.73 -7.55 -12.27
CA ASP A 88 -1.51 -6.64 -13.14
C ASP A 88 -3.00 -6.98 -13.24
N GLY A 89 -3.54 -7.62 -12.21
CA GLY A 89 -4.95 -8.01 -12.14
C GLY A 89 -5.83 -6.96 -11.45
N THR A 90 -7.12 -7.26 -11.30
CA THR A 90 -8.10 -6.35 -10.68
C THR A 90 -8.36 -6.61 -9.20
N TYR A 91 -7.95 -7.76 -8.68
CA TYR A 91 -8.14 -8.11 -7.26
C TYR A 91 -7.06 -7.49 -6.38
N VAL A 92 -7.38 -7.33 -5.09
CA VAL A 92 -6.43 -6.83 -4.08
C VAL A 92 -6.49 -7.67 -2.82
N ASN A 93 -5.33 -7.91 -2.20
CA ASN A 93 -5.21 -8.62 -0.93
C ASN A 93 -4.45 -7.77 0.11
N PHE A 94 -4.99 -7.76 1.34
CA PHE A 94 -4.30 -7.26 2.53
C PHE A 94 -4.57 -8.21 3.69
N ASN A 95 -3.66 -8.23 4.66
CA ASN A 95 -3.91 -8.89 5.94
C ASN A 95 -4.25 -7.89 7.03
N GLU A 96 -3.51 -6.79 7.08
CA GLU A 96 -3.63 -5.78 8.11
C GLU A 96 -3.16 -4.44 7.56
N ILE A 97 -3.77 -3.36 8.04
CA ILE A 97 -3.32 -2.00 7.83
C ILE A 97 -3.27 -1.35 9.20
N MET A 98 -2.09 -0.83 9.56
CA MET A 98 -1.90 -0.01 10.74
C MET A 98 -1.55 1.40 10.29
N MET A 99 -2.04 2.39 11.04
CA MET A 99 -1.78 3.79 10.79
C MET A 99 -1.35 4.47 12.07
N TRP A 100 -0.32 5.31 11.95
CA TRP A 100 0.21 6.11 13.04
C TRP A 100 0.13 7.58 12.64
N GLY A 101 -0.13 8.45 13.60
CA GLY A 101 -0.23 9.88 13.38
C GLY A 101 -0.23 10.64 14.70
N ALA A 102 -0.04 11.95 14.62
CA ALA A 102 -0.20 12.82 15.78
C ALA A 102 -1.70 13.11 15.97
N PRO A 103 -2.26 12.89 17.18
CA PRO A 103 -3.67 13.15 17.45
C PRO A 103 -4.02 14.65 17.54
N GLU A 104 -3.01 15.52 17.63
CA GLU A 104 -3.15 16.96 17.88
C GLU A 104 -2.79 17.81 16.68
#